data_AF-A0A4Q3HWA7-F1
#
_entry.id   AF-A0A4Q3HWA7-F1
#
_cell.length_a   1.000
_cell.length_b   1.000
_cell.length_c   1.000
_cell.angle_alpha   90.00
_cell.angle_beta   90.00
_cell.angle_gamma   90.00
#
_symmetry.space_group_name_H-M   'P 1'
#
loop_
_entity.id
_entity.type
_entity.pdbx_description
1 polymer ?
#
loop_
_entity_poly.entity_id
_entity_poly.type
_entity_poly.pdbx_seq_one_letter_code
_entity_poly.pdbx_strand_id
1 'polypeptide(L)'
;VVMIHHPPIHGAASSHKRMIGIRRFAAAISTGGAELVLHGHTHLNTVYELKTHNRPVPVVGIASASQGPGGHKPPASYNLFSLSGEPGNWNLVCERYGLTQAGDGIALDSSRVFYGDQPLPMPAIQPETVEIL
;
A
#
# COMPACT_ATOMS: atom_id res chain seq x y z
N VAL A 1 10.17 0.47 -6.61
CA VAL A 1 8.77 0.86 -6.31
C VAL A 1 8.20 1.70 -7.46
N VAL A 2 6.96 1.44 -7.90
CA VAL A 2 6.24 2.24 -8.91
C VAL A 2 4.97 2.81 -8.29
N MET A 3 4.72 4.10 -8.45
CA MET A 3 3.54 4.78 -7.91
C MET A 3 2.67 5.30 -9.05
N ILE A 4 1.39 4.94 -9.04
CA ILE A 4 0.40 5.43 -9.99
C ILE A 4 -0.92 5.70 -9.27
N HIS A 5 -1.80 6.54 -9.82
CA HIS A 5 -3.05 6.83 -9.11
C HIS A 5 -4.11 5.71 -9.27
N HIS A 6 -4.36 5.27 -10.51
CA HIS A 6 -5.39 4.27 -10.79
C HIS A 6 -4.85 2.85 -10.60
N PRO A 7 -5.67 1.89 -10.12
CA PRO A 7 -5.25 0.51 -10.01
C PRO A 7 -4.94 -0.09 -11.39
N PRO A 8 -3.77 -0.70 -11.59
CA PRO A 8 -3.42 -1.38 -12.84
C PRO A 8 -3.94 -2.83 -12.84
N ILE A 9 -5.17 -3.04 -12.37
CA ILE A 9 -5.78 -4.36 -12.16
C ILE A 9 -7.17 -4.36 -12.80
N HIS A 10 -7.44 -5.38 -13.62
CA HIS A 10 -8.75 -5.54 -14.25
C HIS A 10 -9.83 -5.75 -13.19
N GLY A 11 -10.94 -5.03 -13.31
CA GLY A 11 -12.06 -5.11 -12.36
C GLY A 11 -11.88 -4.33 -11.07
N ALA A 12 -10.73 -3.69 -10.82
CA ALA A 12 -10.49 -2.93 -9.58
C ALA A 12 -11.28 -1.61 -9.50
N ALA A 13 -11.80 -1.11 -10.62
CA ALA A 13 -12.69 0.04 -10.67
C ALA A 13 -13.77 -0.19 -11.74
N SER A 14 -14.89 0.55 -11.64
CA SER A 14 -15.93 0.52 -12.68
C SER A 14 -15.34 0.87 -14.04
N SER A 15 -15.90 0.30 -15.11
CA SER A 15 -15.31 0.37 -16.44
C SER A 15 -14.96 1.81 -16.87
N HIS A 16 -15.85 2.77 -16.62
CA HIS A 16 -15.65 4.18 -16.99
C HIS A 16 -14.67 4.96 -16.08
N LYS A 17 -14.20 4.39 -14.96
CA LYS A 17 -13.19 4.99 -14.06
C LYS A 17 -11.85 4.23 -14.05
N ARG A 18 -11.77 3.12 -14.79
CA ARG A 18 -10.59 2.24 -14.81
C ARG A 18 -9.37 2.91 -15.44
N MET A 19 -8.19 2.41 -15.10
CA MET A 19 -6.97 2.75 -15.81
C MET A 19 -7.04 2.29 -17.28
N ILE A 20 -6.75 3.19 -18.21
CA ILE A 20 -6.53 2.83 -19.61
C ILE A 20 -5.10 2.29 -19.75
N GLY A 21 -4.94 1.17 -20.48
CA GLY A 21 -3.62 0.60 -20.76
C GLY A 21 -3.09 -0.38 -19.72
N ILE A 22 -3.95 -1.00 -18.89
CA ILE A 22 -3.56 -2.02 -17.89
C ILE A 22 -2.62 -3.09 -18.47
N ARG A 23 -2.91 -3.60 -19.68
CA ARG A 23 -2.04 -4.59 -20.36
C ARG A 23 -0.65 -4.05 -20.68
N ARG A 24 -0.55 -2.77 -21.09
CA ARG A 24 0.73 -2.12 -21.40
C ARG A 24 1.53 -1.86 -20.12
N PHE A 25 0.85 -1.45 -19.04
CA PHE A 25 1.48 -1.31 -17.73
C PHE A 25 2.01 -2.66 -17.23
N ALA A 26 1.21 -3.72 -17.31
CA ALA A 26 1.63 -5.07 -16.95
C ALA A 26 2.87 -5.53 -17.73
N ALA A 27 2.91 -5.28 -19.04
CA ALA A 27 4.08 -5.58 -19.87
C ALA A 27 5.31 -4.77 -19.44
N ALA A 28 5.16 -3.47 -19.17
CA ALA A 28 6.25 -2.61 -18.71
C ALA A 28 6.83 -3.11 -17.38
N ILE A 29 5.99 -3.44 -16.39
CA ILE A 29 6.45 -4.01 -15.12
C ILE A 29 7.10 -5.37 -15.33
N SER A 30 6.56 -6.21 -16.21
CA SER A 30 7.15 -7.51 -16.47
C SER A 30 8.53 -7.45 -17.13
N THR A 31 8.80 -6.41 -17.93
CA THR A 31 10.11 -6.23 -18.59
C THR A 31 11.09 -5.46 -17.72
N GLY A 32 10.64 -4.39 -17.06
CA GLY A 32 11.49 -3.50 -16.26
C GLY A 32 11.70 -3.95 -14.81
N GLY A 33 10.82 -4.82 -14.30
CA GLY A 33 10.81 -5.22 -12.90
C GLY A 33 10.22 -4.17 -11.97
N ALA A 34 9.66 -4.63 -10.85
CA ALA A 34 9.30 -3.81 -9.69
C ALA A 34 9.08 -4.72 -8.48
N GLU A 35 9.38 -4.19 -7.30
CA GLU A 35 9.12 -4.84 -6.02
C GLU A 35 7.73 -4.50 -5.47
N LEU A 36 7.17 -3.37 -5.89
CA LEU A 36 5.91 -2.86 -5.34
C LEU A 36 5.29 -1.86 -6.29
N VAL A 37 3.99 -1.99 -6.51
CA VAL A 37 3.17 -0.98 -7.16
C VAL A 37 2.19 -0.40 -6.15
N LEU A 38 2.15 0.93 -6.04
CA LEU A 38 1.22 1.63 -5.17
C LEU A 38 0.13 2.32 -5.99
N HIS A 39 -1.12 2.23 -5.52
CA HIS A 39 -2.25 2.94 -6.12
C HIS A 39 -3.23 3.54 -5.13
N GLY A 40 -4.08 4.43 -5.66
CA GLY A 40 -5.23 5.00 -4.97
C GLY A 40 -6.51 4.80 -5.78
N HIS A 41 -7.22 5.90 -6.01
CA HIS A 41 -8.43 6.03 -6.83
C HIS A 41 -9.70 5.33 -6.31
N THR A 42 -9.61 4.07 -5.91
CA THR A 42 -10.76 3.29 -5.42
C THR A 42 -11.12 3.65 -3.98
N HIS A 43 -10.15 4.18 -3.23
CA HIS A 43 -10.21 4.42 -1.79
C HIS A 43 -10.49 3.12 -1.01
N LEU A 44 -9.88 2.02 -1.44
CA LEU A 44 -10.02 0.71 -0.82
C LEU A 44 -8.64 0.18 -0.42
N ASN A 45 -8.57 -0.37 0.79
CA ASN A 45 -7.42 -1.07 1.35
C ASN A 45 -7.24 -2.42 0.64
N THR A 46 -6.66 -2.38 -0.56
CA THR A 46 -6.56 -3.53 -1.46
C THR A 46 -5.13 -4.02 -1.57
N VAL A 47 -4.98 -5.32 -1.76
CA VAL A 47 -3.70 -5.93 -2.12
C VAL A 47 -3.99 -6.91 -3.23
N TYR A 48 -3.47 -6.60 -4.41
CA TYR A 48 -3.52 -7.46 -5.57
C TYR A 48 -2.11 -7.96 -5.89
N GLU A 49 -2.04 -8.88 -6.85
CA GLU A 49 -0.79 -9.33 -7.42
C GLU A 49 -0.79 -9.13 -8.93
N LEU A 50 0.26 -8.49 -9.43
CA LEU A 50 0.56 -8.40 -10.84
C LEU A 50 1.51 -9.53 -11.21
N LYS A 51 1.03 -10.48 -12.01
CA LYS A 51 1.86 -11.59 -12.49
C LYS A 51 2.98 -11.06 -13.40
N THR A 52 4.21 -11.47 -13.14
CA THR A 52 5.38 -11.22 -14.00
C THR A 52 6.15 -12.53 -14.23
N HIS A 53 7.15 -12.53 -15.10
CA HIS A 53 7.93 -13.72 -15.42
C HIS A 53 8.79 -14.23 -14.25
N ASN A 54 9.27 -13.35 -13.37
CA ASN A 54 10.10 -13.74 -12.22
C ASN A 54 9.25 -14.09 -11.01
N ARG A 55 8.54 -13.10 -10.47
CA ARG A 55 7.71 -13.24 -9.26
C ARG A 55 6.50 -12.30 -9.31
N PRO A 56 5.38 -12.64 -8.68
CA PRO A 56 4.28 -11.71 -8.55
C PRO A 56 4.73 -10.41 -7.85
N VAL A 57 4.29 -9.28 -8.39
CA VAL A 57 4.53 -7.95 -7.82
C VAL A 57 3.29 -7.52 -7.05
N PRO A 58 3.37 -7.22 -5.75
CA PRO A 58 2.25 -6.72 -4.99
C PRO A 58 1.82 -5.37 -5.52
N VAL A 59 0.50 -5.19 -5.67
CA VAL A 59 -0.12 -3.93 -6.06
C VAL A 59 -1.06 -3.50 -4.93
N VAL A 60 -0.66 -2.47 -4.20
CA VAL A 60 -1.29 -2.10 -2.94
C VAL A 60 -2.07 -0.80 -3.09
N GLY A 61 -3.36 -0.87 -2.77
CA GLY A 61 -4.26 0.27 -2.67
C GLY A 61 -4.50 0.69 -1.23
N ILE A 62 -4.93 1.93 -1.04
CA ILE A 62 -5.22 2.51 0.28
C ILE A 62 -6.55 3.26 0.28
N ALA A 63 -7.22 3.28 1.42
CA ALA A 63 -8.34 4.17 1.71
C ALA A 63 -7.92 5.64 1.56
N SER A 64 -8.89 6.52 1.29
CA SER A 64 -8.59 7.96 1.27
C SER A 64 -8.44 8.49 2.69
N ALA A 65 -7.45 9.36 2.91
CA ALA A 65 -7.25 10.07 4.17
C ALA A 65 -8.46 10.93 4.60
N SER A 66 -9.38 11.24 3.67
CA SER A 66 -10.60 12.00 3.93
C SER A 66 -11.83 11.16 4.30
N GLN A 67 -11.71 9.83 4.43
CA GLN A 67 -12.84 8.98 4.81
C GLN A 67 -13.07 8.99 6.33
N GLY A 68 -14.28 9.32 6.75
CA GLY A 68 -14.71 9.18 8.15
C GLY A 68 -15.08 7.74 8.53
N PRO A 69 -15.30 7.48 9.82
CA PRO A 69 -15.78 6.18 10.29
C PRO A 69 -17.24 5.91 9.86
N GLY A 70 -17.64 4.63 9.83
CA GLY A 70 -19.02 4.21 9.56
C GLY A 70 -19.52 4.35 8.12
N GLY A 71 -18.69 4.82 7.18
CA GLY A 71 -19.03 4.90 5.76
C GLY A 71 -19.01 3.54 5.05
N HIS A 72 -19.48 3.51 3.79
CA HIS A 72 -19.42 2.31 2.95
C HIS A 72 -17.99 1.87 2.57
N LYS A 73 -17.03 2.81 2.64
CA LYS A 73 -15.62 2.54 2.36
C LYS A 73 -14.85 2.45 3.68
N PRO A 74 -13.66 1.83 3.68
CA PRO A 74 -12.82 1.79 4.86
C PRO A 74 -12.51 3.22 5.37
N PRO A 75 -12.37 3.39 6.69
CA PRO A 75 -12.01 4.68 7.28
C PRO A 75 -10.62 5.13 6.81
N ALA A 76 -10.32 6.42 7.02
CA ALA A 76 -9.04 7.01 6.66
C ALA A 76 -7.88 6.14 7.14
N SER A 77 -6.95 5.84 6.24
CA SER A 77 -5.83 4.94 6.52
C SER A 77 -4.58 5.40 5.76
N TYR A 78 -3.41 5.02 6.27
CA TYR A 78 -2.14 5.09 5.55
C TYR A 78 -1.36 3.78 5.71
N ASN A 79 -0.49 3.48 4.76
CA ASN A 79 0.45 2.37 4.84
C ASN A 79 1.85 2.92 5.11
N LEU A 80 2.51 2.44 6.16
CA LEU A 80 3.93 2.61 6.42
C LEU A 80 4.67 1.41 5.82
N PHE A 81 5.47 1.65 4.78
CA PHE A 81 6.28 0.62 4.16
C PHE A 81 7.73 0.70 4.63
N SER A 82 8.23 -0.42 5.13
CA SER A 82 9.64 -0.60 5.51
C SER A 82 10.33 -1.45 4.45
N LEU A 83 11.34 -0.87 3.79
CA LEU A 83 12.14 -1.51 2.75
C LEU A 83 13.60 -1.60 3.21
N SER A 84 14.20 -2.77 3.10
CA SER A 84 15.62 -3.00 3.40
C SER A 84 16.19 -4.10 2.51
N GLY A 85 17.51 -4.26 2.52
CA GLY A 85 18.21 -5.26 1.71
C GLY A 85 18.86 -4.65 0.47
N GLU A 86 19.05 -5.47 -0.56
CA GLU A 86 19.82 -5.15 -1.76
C GLU A 86 19.17 -5.75 -3.03
N PRO A 87 19.62 -5.37 -4.24
CA PRO A 87 19.06 -5.90 -5.48
C PRO A 87 19.02 -7.43 -5.49
N GLY A 88 17.82 -8.00 -5.68
CA GLY A 88 17.58 -9.44 -5.68
C GLY A 88 17.26 -10.05 -4.31
N ASN A 89 17.47 -9.32 -3.21
CA ASN A 89 17.23 -9.79 -1.84
C ASN A 89 16.57 -8.70 -0.97
N TRP A 90 15.45 -8.16 -1.44
CA TRP A 90 14.68 -7.13 -0.73
C TRP A 90 13.81 -7.73 0.37
N ASN A 91 13.76 -7.07 1.53
CA ASN A 91 12.71 -7.23 2.53
C ASN A 91 11.70 -6.08 2.35
N LEU A 92 10.41 -6.41 2.44
CA LEU A 92 9.32 -5.44 2.26
C LEU A 92 8.20 -5.75 3.22
N VAL A 93 7.93 -4.81 4.14
CA VAL A 93 6.83 -4.89 5.11
C VAL A 93 5.94 -3.68 4.98
N CYS A 94 4.65 -3.90 5.22
CA CYS A 94 3.61 -2.89 5.19
C CYS A 94 2.83 -2.96 6.50
N GLU A 95 2.87 -1.87 7.26
CA GLU A 95 2.00 -1.64 8.39
C GLU A 95 0.93 -0.64 7.99
N ARG A 96 -0.35 -1.04 8.08
CA ARG A 96 -1.46 -0.13 7.84
C ARG A 96 -1.92 0.44 9.16
N TYR A 97 -2.05 1.75 9.18
CA TYR A 97 -2.66 2.49 10.27
C TYR A 97 -3.99 3.07 9.80
N GLY A 98 -5.02 2.95 10.62
CA GLY A 98 -6.38 3.38 10.32
C GLY A 98 -6.97 4.27 11.41
N LEU A 99 -7.90 5.14 11.03
CA LEU A 99 -8.70 5.94 11.94
C LEU A 99 -9.58 5.04 12.81
N THR A 100 -9.58 5.29 14.11
CA THR A 100 -10.40 4.59 15.10
C THR A 100 -11.89 4.76 14.80
N GLN A 101 -12.73 3.84 15.27
CA GLN A 101 -14.19 3.95 15.08
C GLN A 101 -14.77 5.22 15.73
N ALA A 102 -14.16 5.69 16.83
CA ALA A 102 -14.53 6.95 17.47
C ALA A 102 -14.06 8.19 16.68
N GLY A 103 -13.17 8.03 15.70
CA GLY A 103 -12.64 9.13 14.89
C GLY A 103 -11.65 10.04 15.63
N ASP A 104 -11.16 9.62 16.78
CA ASP A 104 -10.35 10.39 17.73
C ASP A 104 -8.86 10.02 17.72
N GLY A 105 -8.46 9.02 16.93
CA GLY A 105 -7.07 8.59 16.86
C GLY A 105 -6.77 7.69 15.68
N ILE A 106 -5.50 7.34 15.54
CA ILE A 106 -5.00 6.40 14.54
C ILE A 106 -4.40 5.20 15.27
N ALA A 107 -4.74 3.99 14.83
CA ALA A 107 -4.22 2.74 15.40
C ALA A 107 -3.68 1.82 14.30
N LEU A 108 -2.77 0.91 14.66
CA LEU A 108 -2.32 -0.16 13.77
C LEU A 108 -3.51 -1.07 13.45
N ASP A 109 -3.84 -1.17 12.17
CA ASP A 109 -4.92 -1.99 11.62
C ASP A 109 -4.39 -3.36 11.18
N SER A 110 -3.26 -3.39 10.47
CA SER A 110 -2.65 -4.64 10.01
C SER A 110 -1.16 -4.51 9.74
N SER A 111 -0.43 -5.62 9.84
CA SER A 111 0.95 -5.74 9.39
C SER A 111 1.07 -6.89 8.37
N ARG A 112 1.81 -6.66 7.29
CA ARG A 112 1.99 -7.62 6.20
C ARG A 112 3.42 -7.63 5.70
N VAL A 113 4.02 -8.81 5.68
CA VAL A 113 5.28 -9.06 4.99
C VAL A 113 4.96 -9.42 3.53
N PHE A 114 5.54 -8.69 2.59
CA PHE A 114 5.47 -9.01 1.17
C PHE A 114 6.70 -9.80 0.73
N TYR A 115 7.89 -9.39 1.18
CA TYR A 115 9.17 -10.02 0.87
C TYR A 115 10.04 -10.11 2.11
N GLY A 116 10.92 -11.12 2.14
CA GLY A 116 11.80 -11.36 3.26
C GLY A 116 11.07 -11.97 4.46
N ASP A 117 11.76 -11.95 5.60
CA ASP A 117 11.19 -12.34 6.89
C ASP A 117 10.53 -11.15 7.59
N GLN A 118 9.69 -11.43 8.58
CA GLN A 118 9.12 -10.37 9.41
C GLN A 118 10.26 -9.60 10.09
N PRO A 119 10.33 -8.26 9.97
CA PRO A 119 11.36 -7.48 10.59
C PRO A 119 11.23 -7.65 12.11
N LEU A 120 12.37 -7.69 12.78
CA LEU A 120 12.41 -7.57 14.24
C LEU A 120 11.57 -6.34 14.64
N PRO A 121 10.74 -6.42 15.70
CA PRO A 121 9.87 -5.32 16.09
C PRO A 121 10.67 -4.03 16.14
N MET A 122 10.23 -3.04 15.38
CA MET A 122 10.89 -1.74 15.39
C MET A 122 10.90 -1.21 16.83
N PRO A 123 12.03 -0.66 17.31
CA PRO A 123 12.01 0.05 18.58
C PRO A 123 10.95 1.14 18.49
N ALA A 124 10.11 1.24 19.53
CA ALA A 124 9.06 2.23 19.59
C ALA A 124 9.64 3.61 19.27
N ILE A 125 9.03 4.32 18.32
CA ILE A 125 9.35 5.72 18.07
C ILE A 125 8.98 6.46 19.36
N GLN A 126 9.97 6.86 20.15
CA GLN A 126 9.73 7.69 21.32
C GLN A 126 9.21 9.05 20.82
N PRO A 127 8.06 9.53 21.30
CA PRO A 127 7.58 10.84 20.90
C PRO A 127 8.61 11.88 21.33
N GLU A 128 9.16 12.62 20.37
CA GLU A 128 9.99 13.79 20.67
C GLU A 128 9.09 14.82 21.33
N THR A 129 9.38 15.13 22.60
CA THR A 129 8.66 16.16 23.35
C THR A 129 9.12 17.51 22.80
N VAL A 130 8.31 18.12 21.95
CA VAL A 130 8.53 19.51 21.52
C VAL A 130 8.06 20.42 22.67
N GLU A 131 8.99 20.87 23.50
CA GLU A 131 8.74 21.99 24.41
C GLU A 131 8.56 23.26 23.58
N ILE A 132 7.35 23.80 23.59
CA ILE A 132 7.04 25.11 23.00
C ILE A 132 7.43 26.17 24.05
N LEU A 133 8.43 27.00 23.74
CA LEU A 133 8.79 28.21 24.49
C LEU A 133 7.78 29.34 24.25
#